data_AF-A0A535HDA6-F1
#
_entry.id   AF-A0A535HDA6-F1
#
_cell.length_a   1.000
_cell.length_b   1.000
_cell.length_c   1.000
_cell.angle_alpha   90.00
_cell.angle_beta   90.00
_cell.angle_gamma   90.00
#
_symmetry.space_group_name_H-M   'P 1'
#
loop_
_entity.id
_entity.type
_entity.pdbx_description
1 polymer ?
#
loop_
_entity_poly.entity_id
_entity_poly.type
_entity_poly.pdbx_seq_one_letter_code
_entity_poly.pdbx_strand_id
1 'polypeptide(L)'
;MLVVAAGVVHLAQIGPHSDEDPLFGLFFLVVGLIQVAGGLYLVYPLGPDRLRVAFVRFGVVGSVATVCVWAVSRTAGLPFGAEPGVPETIGLADAAADLFELITALLLAMWIYRPHLGVRSLTRVGIAGASAALALAGLWLLTRQLHLFDPDPRLVAYGDLADLAAVGFLALVAILFARVLFVARTRAPASKMASLAVLAPLGLAALLLVAFTLPARGGQNPDCAYGPIREDSGLSHTTLPAPIHLAAGEVKSVVVLLLAACGPDRVAITSFDLIQPLGNAIVLERITVDRSRVSRADRVRPGPGSGPPAVGTLLDASQGRYPVVVQVRGLKSGVQALSAFKIGWAARAAAGSIGLASFTTFCVADALCPTPPSR
;
A
#
# COMPACT_ATOMS: atom_id res chain seq x y z
N MET A 1 -9.76 -13.94 15.18
CA MET A 1 -10.31 -13.15 14.05
C MET A 1 -9.53 -11.86 13.87
N LEU A 2 -9.52 -10.94 14.85
CA LEU A 2 -8.67 -9.73 14.79
C LEU A 2 -7.20 -10.02 14.50
N VAL A 3 -6.60 -11.00 15.18
CA VAL A 3 -5.21 -11.44 14.92
C VAL A 3 -5.00 -11.89 13.48
N VAL A 4 -5.97 -12.65 12.94
CA VAL A 4 -5.88 -13.14 11.55
C VAL A 4 -6.02 -11.97 10.57
N ALA A 5 -6.93 -11.03 10.85
CA ALA A 5 -7.13 -9.84 10.03
C ALA A 5 -5.87 -8.96 9.99
N ALA A 6 -5.26 -8.68 11.15
CA ALA A 6 -3.97 -7.99 11.24
C ALA A 6 -2.89 -8.74 10.43
N GLY A 7 -2.80 -10.07 10.61
CA GLY A 7 -1.85 -10.90 9.87
C GLY A 7 -1.99 -10.81 8.36
N VAL A 8 -3.23 -10.81 7.85
CA VAL A 8 -3.48 -10.65 6.41
C VAL A 8 -3.10 -9.27 5.91
N VAL A 9 -3.40 -8.21 6.68
CA VAL A 9 -2.97 -6.86 6.31
C VAL A 9 -1.45 -6.77 6.26
N HIS A 10 -0.73 -7.33 7.23
CA HIS A 10 0.73 -7.39 7.21
C HIS A 10 1.27 -8.19 6.02
N LEU A 11 0.70 -9.35 5.70
CA LEU A 11 1.09 -10.10 4.50
C LEU A 11 0.83 -9.30 3.20
N ALA A 12 -0.19 -8.45 3.18
CA ALA A 12 -0.46 -7.58 2.04
C ALA A 12 0.59 -6.47 1.88
N GLN A 13 1.29 -6.11 2.95
CA GLN A 13 2.34 -5.08 2.95
C GLN A 13 3.73 -5.59 2.57
N ILE A 14 3.92 -6.91 2.34
CA ILE A 14 5.22 -7.46 1.98
C ILE A 14 5.74 -6.86 0.67
N GLY A 15 4.91 -6.84 -0.37
CA GLY A 15 5.29 -6.34 -1.68
C GLY A 15 5.79 -4.89 -1.62
N PRO A 16 4.96 -3.94 -1.15
CA PRO A 16 5.35 -2.55 -1.04
C PRO A 16 6.67 -2.33 -0.30
N HIS A 17 6.84 -2.97 0.85
CA HIS A 17 8.01 -2.73 1.68
C HIS A 17 9.25 -3.51 1.21
N SER A 18 9.10 -4.58 0.41
CA SER A 18 10.24 -5.29 -0.18
C SER A 18 10.93 -4.47 -1.27
N ASP A 19 10.18 -3.59 -1.95
CA ASP A 19 10.73 -2.68 -2.95
C ASP A 19 11.52 -1.52 -2.31
N GLU A 20 11.19 -1.18 -1.06
CA GLU A 20 11.90 -0.18 -0.26
C GLU A 20 13.15 -0.78 0.40
N ASP A 21 12.96 -1.87 1.16
CA ASP A 21 14.03 -2.65 1.79
C ASP A 21 13.55 -4.11 2.00
N PRO A 22 14.26 -5.12 1.44
CA PRO A 22 13.91 -6.52 1.63
C PRO A 22 13.74 -6.96 3.10
N LEU A 23 14.42 -6.31 4.05
CA LEU A 23 14.28 -6.59 5.47
C LEU A 23 12.90 -6.17 6.01
N PHE A 24 12.33 -5.08 5.51
CA PHE A 24 10.97 -4.67 5.87
C PHE A 24 9.94 -5.65 5.32
N GLY A 25 10.09 -6.08 4.07
CA GLY A 25 9.28 -7.16 3.49
C GLY A 25 9.32 -8.44 4.33
N LEU A 26 10.51 -8.85 4.77
CA LEU A 26 10.69 -10.02 5.64
C LEU A 26 10.02 -9.84 7.01
N PHE A 27 10.11 -8.65 7.61
CA PHE A 27 9.43 -8.34 8.87
C PHE A 27 7.91 -8.56 8.75
N PHE A 28 7.29 -7.96 7.73
CA PHE A 28 5.86 -8.12 7.47
C PHE A 28 5.45 -9.57 7.19
N LEU A 29 6.28 -10.32 6.48
CA LEU A 29 6.08 -11.75 6.26
C LEU A 29 6.07 -12.52 7.58
N VAL A 30 7.09 -12.34 8.42
CA VAL A 30 7.23 -13.06 9.69
C VAL A 30 6.08 -12.72 10.63
N VAL A 31 5.79 -11.43 10.83
CA VAL A 31 4.69 -10.98 11.70
C VAL A 31 3.36 -11.51 11.18
N GLY A 32 3.09 -11.35 9.88
CA GLY A 32 1.86 -11.80 9.25
C GLY A 32 1.61 -13.30 9.43
N LEU A 33 2.64 -14.13 9.19
CA LEU A 33 2.56 -15.58 9.39
C LEU A 33 2.32 -15.96 10.86
N ILE A 34 3.03 -15.34 11.80
CA ILE A 34 2.84 -15.55 13.25
C ILE A 34 1.40 -15.23 13.65
N GLN A 35 0.85 -14.14 13.13
CA GLN A 35 -0.49 -13.68 13.45
C GLN A 35 -1.59 -14.56 12.87
N VAL A 36 -1.45 -15.00 11.61
CA VAL A 36 -2.37 -15.97 11.02
C VAL A 36 -2.32 -17.27 11.81
N ALA A 37 -1.12 -17.84 12.01
CA ALA A 37 -0.95 -19.10 12.75
C ALA A 37 -1.47 -18.99 14.19
N GLY A 38 -1.18 -17.89 14.88
CA GLY A 38 -1.64 -17.65 16.24
C GLY A 38 -3.13 -17.41 16.35
N GLY A 39 -3.72 -16.70 15.39
CA GLY A 39 -5.16 -16.56 15.29
C GLY A 39 -5.87 -17.91 15.09
N LEU A 40 -5.29 -18.82 14.30
CA LEU A 40 -5.79 -20.18 14.13
C LEU A 40 -5.63 -21.01 15.42
N TYR A 41 -4.48 -20.93 16.09
CA TYR A 41 -4.24 -21.61 17.36
C TYR A 41 -5.20 -21.16 18.47
N LEU A 42 -5.57 -19.88 18.52
CA LEU A 42 -6.53 -19.37 19.51
C LEU A 42 -7.95 -19.94 19.31
N VAL A 43 -8.31 -20.32 18.09
CA VAL A 43 -9.59 -20.98 17.77
C VAL A 43 -9.50 -22.48 18.01
N TYR A 44 -8.39 -23.09 17.62
CA TYR A 44 -8.13 -24.52 17.71
C TYR A 44 -6.87 -24.80 18.54
N PRO A 45 -6.94 -24.60 19.87
CA PRO A 45 -5.79 -24.78 20.72
C PRO A 45 -5.36 -26.25 20.72
N LEU A 46 -4.08 -26.47 20.44
CA LEU A 46 -3.44 -27.77 20.54
C LEU A 46 -2.53 -27.79 21.79
N GLY A 47 -2.52 -28.92 22.49
CA GLY A 47 -1.65 -29.14 23.64
C GLY A 47 -2.22 -28.68 24.99
N PRO A 48 -1.42 -28.77 26.07
CA PRO A 48 -1.84 -28.47 27.44
C PRO A 48 -2.14 -27.00 27.70
N ASP A 49 -3.03 -26.72 28.66
CA ASP A 49 -3.49 -25.37 29.03
C ASP A 49 -2.36 -24.40 29.41
N ARG A 50 -1.25 -24.90 29.97
CA ARG A 50 -0.08 -24.07 30.30
C ARG A 50 0.55 -23.45 29.06
N LEU A 51 0.63 -24.19 27.95
CA LEU A 51 1.12 -23.66 26.67
C LEU A 51 0.16 -22.62 26.11
N ARG A 52 -1.15 -22.82 26.28
CA ARG A 52 -2.15 -21.85 25.85
C ARG A 52 -1.98 -20.51 26.56
N VAL A 53 -1.76 -20.50 27.88
CA VAL A 53 -1.52 -19.25 28.63
C VAL A 53 -0.23 -18.57 28.18
N ALA A 54 0.86 -19.33 27.99
CA ALA A 54 2.11 -18.80 27.46
C ALA A 54 1.92 -18.18 26.06
N PHE A 55 1.17 -18.85 25.20
CA PHE A 55 0.84 -18.38 23.86
C PHE A 55 0.01 -17.08 23.89
N VAL A 56 -0.98 -16.98 24.79
CA VAL A 56 -1.76 -15.75 24.93
C VAL A 56 -0.89 -14.58 25.41
N ARG A 57 0.02 -14.83 26.37
CA ARG A 57 0.99 -13.81 26.81
C ARG A 57 1.90 -13.37 25.67
N PHE A 58 2.41 -14.31 24.89
CA PHE A 58 3.18 -14.03 23.69
C PHE A 58 2.39 -13.17 22.70
N GLY A 59 1.11 -13.49 22.47
CA GLY A 59 0.22 -12.70 21.62
C GLY A 59 0.02 -11.27 22.11
N VAL A 60 -0.15 -11.05 23.43
CA VAL A 60 -0.24 -9.70 24.00
C VAL A 60 1.05 -8.93 23.76
N VAL A 61 2.20 -9.51 24.12
CA VAL A 61 3.50 -8.84 23.99
C VAL A 61 3.82 -8.55 22.52
N GLY A 62 3.57 -9.51 21.63
CA GLY A 62 3.78 -9.37 20.19
C GLY A 62 2.94 -8.25 19.59
N SER A 63 1.63 -8.23 19.87
CA SER A 63 0.74 -7.16 19.39
C SER A 63 1.07 -5.78 19.94
N VAL A 64 1.55 -5.69 21.19
CA VAL A 64 2.00 -4.39 21.73
C VAL A 64 3.31 -3.97 21.07
N ALA A 65 4.23 -4.91 20.85
CA ALA A 65 5.52 -4.63 20.23
C ALA A 65 5.37 -4.11 18.79
N THR A 66 4.51 -4.72 17.98
CA THR A 66 4.21 -4.27 16.61
C THR A 66 3.61 -2.86 16.60
N VAL A 67 2.62 -2.59 17.45
CA VAL A 67 2.04 -1.23 17.61
C VAL A 67 3.10 -0.21 18.06
N CYS A 68 4.03 -0.60 18.94
CA CYS A 68 5.12 0.28 19.34
C CYS A 68 6.09 0.55 18.17
N VAL A 69 6.44 -0.46 17.38
CA VAL A 69 7.28 -0.29 16.18
C VAL A 69 6.61 0.66 15.20
N TRP A 70 5.32 0.48 14.92
CA TRP A 70 4.55 1.40 14.08
C TRP A 70 4.53 2.82 14.64
N ALA A 71 4.22 2.98 15.93
CA ALA A 71 4.17 4.30 16.54
C ALA A 71 5.51 5.03 16.43
N VAL A 72 6.64 4.32 16.61
CA VAL A 72 7.98 4.88 16.40
C VAL A 72 8.19 5.26 14.94
N SER A 73 7.84 4.39 13.98
CA SER A 73 8.01 4.70 12.55
C SER A 73 7.24 5.97 12.14
N ARG A 74 6.04 6.18 12.70
CA ARG A 74 5.19 7.33 12.37
C ARG A 74 5.51 8.62 13.13
N THR A 75 6.23 8.55 14.26
CA THR A 75 6.49 9.74 15.10
C THR A 75 7.94 10.20 15.09
N ALA A 76 8.88 9.26 15.09
CA ALA A 76 10.32 9.55 15.15
C ALA A 76 11.10 8.96 13.97
N GLY A 77 10.46 8.09 13.17
CA GLY A 77 11.12 7.27 12.17
C GLY A 77 11.85 6.08 12.79
N LEU A 78 12.05 5.03 12.01
CA LEU A 78 12.84 3.88 12.44
C LEU A 78 14.34 4.23 12.43
N PRO A 79 15.16 3.71 13.35
CA PRO A 79 16.59 4.02 13.39
C PRO A 79 17.41 3.27 12.30
N PHE A 80 16.73 2.52 11.42
CA PHE A 80 17.32 1.71 10.34
C PHE A 80 16.37 1.70 9.13
N GLY A 81 16.86 1.17 8.01
CA GLY A 81 16.13 1.06 6.75
C GLY A 81 16.53 2.12 5.73
N ALA A 82 15.70 2.31 4.71
CA ALA A 82 15.96 3.21 3.60
C ALA A 82 15.99 4.69 4.02
N GLU A 83 15.20 5.08 5.02
CA GLU A 83 15.10 6.46 5.54
C GLU A 83 15.20 6.51 7.08
N PRO A 84 16.39 6.27 7.68
CA PRO A 84 16.53 6.25 9.13
C PRO A 84 16.18 7.60 9.79
N GLY A 85 15.34 7.56 10.82
CA GLY A 85 14.96 8.73 11.62
C GLY A 85 13.97 9.68 10.93
N VAL A 86 13.42 9.31 9.77
CA VAL A 86 12.38 10.08 9.09
C VAL A 86 11.01 9.50 9.45
N PRO A 87 10.09 10.28 10.05
CA PRO A 87 8.74 9.81 10.31
C PRO A 87 8.01 9.48 9.00
N GLU A 88 7.55 8.25 8.89
CA GLU A 88 6.85 7.78 7.72
C GLU A 88 5.34 8.18 7.77
N THR A 89 4.67 8.28 6.62
CA THR A 89 3.25 8.68 6.57
C THR A 89 2.30 7.60 7.07
N ILE A 90 1.27 7.97 7.82
CA ILE A 90 0.22 7.03 8.24
C ILE A 90 -0.60 6.62 7.02
N GLY A 91 -0.53 5.33 6.67
CA GLY A 91 -1.43 4.74 5.71
C GLY A 91 -2.69 4.23 6.40
N LEU A 92 -3.70 3.92 5.58
CA LEU A 92 -4.96 3.39 6.11
C LEU A 92 -4.84 1.91 6.49
N ALA A 93 -3.99 1.15 5.79
CA ALA A 93 -3.81 -0.28 6.01
C ALA A 93 -3.07 -0.57 7.32
N ASP A 94 -1.94 0.11 7.56
CA ASP A 94 -1.21 0.05 8.82
C ASP A 94 -2.08 0.52 9.98
N ALA A 95 -2.72 1.70 9.88
CA ALA A 95 -3.63 2.17 10.95
C ALA A 95 -4.74 1.14 11.31
N ALA A 96 -5.27 0.43 10.31
CA ALA A 96 -6.24 -0.65 10.54
C ALA A 96 -5.60 -1.88 11.21
N ALA A 97 -4.41 -2.29 10.77
CA ALA A 97 -3.66 -3.40 11.36
C ALA A 97 -3.35 -3.13 12.85
N ASP A 98 -2.78 -1.96 13.16
CA ASP A 98 -2.44 -1.55 14.53
C ASP A 98 -3.67 -1.49 15.43
N LEU A 99 -4.81 -1.03 14.91
CA LEU A 99 -6.06 -1.03 15.67
C LEU A 99 -6.53 -2.47 15.98
N PHE A 100 -6.41 -3.39 15.02
CA PHE A 100 -6.73 -4.80 15.26
C PHE A 100 -5.78 -5.45 16.29
N GLU A 101 -4.50 -5.09 16.25
CA GLU A 101 -3.50 -5.55 17.21
C GLU A 101 -3.75 -5.00 18.61
N LEU A 102 -4.05 -3.70 18.73
CA LEU A 102 -4.36 -3.07 20.02
C LEU A 102 -5.59 -3.70 20.66
N ILE A 103 -6.68 -3.88 19.89
CA ILE A 103 -7.88 -4.55 20.39
C ILE A 103 -7.56 -6.01 20.74
N THR A 104 -6.77 -6.71 19.91
CA THR A 104 -6.31 -8.08 20.22
C THR A 104 -5.58 -8.13 21.56
N ALA A 105 -4.59 -7.28 21.77
CA ALA A 105 -3.80 -7.23 23.00
C ALA A 105 -4.69 -7.01 24.22
N LEU A 106 -5.64 -6.07 24.13
CA LEU A 106 -6.61 -5.80 25.20
C LEU A 106 -7.50 -7.01 25.50
N LEU A 107 -8.03 -7.68 24.48
CA LEU A 107 -8.90 -8.86 24.66
C LEU A 107 -8.15 -10.05 25.24
N LEU A 108 -6.91 -10.27 24.80
CA LEU A 108 -6.03 -11.33 25.28
C LEU A 108 -5.54 -11.06 26.71
N ALA A 109 -5.18 -9.82 27.03
CA ALA A 109 -4.84 -9.40 28.39
C ALA A 109 -6.04 -9.59 29.31
N MET A 110 -7.22 -9.08 28.92
CA MET A 110 -8.45 -9.30 29.65
C MET A 110 -8.74 -10.80 29.83
N TRP A 111 -8.41 -11.65 28.85
CA TRP A 111 -8.53 -13.12 28.95
C TRP A 111 -7.64 -13.73 30.04
N ILE A 112 -6.40 -13.26 30.17
CA ILE A 112 -5.47 -13.71 31.21
C ILE A 112 -5.96 -13.27 32.60
N TYR A 113 -6.49 -12.04 32.72
CA TYR A 113 -6.91 -11.44 34.00
C TYR A 113 -8.40 -11.67 34.33
N ARG A 114 -9.02 -12.71 33.75
CA ARG A 114 -10.45 -13.06 33.92
C ARG A 114 -10.97 -13.49 35.30
N PRO A 115 -10.20 -13.79 36.37
CA PRO A 115 -10.82 -14.21 37.63
C PRO A 115 -11.92 -13.29 38.19
N HIS A 116 -12.06 -12.06 37.68
CA HIS A 116 -13.05 -11.06 38.10
C HIS A 116 -14.12 -10.67 37.07
N LEU A 117 -14.18 -11.29 35.87
CA LEU A 117 -15.08 -10.87 34.79
C LEU A 117 -16.06 -11.96 34.33
N GLY A 118 -17.36 -11.69 34.40
CA GLY A 118 -18.41 -12.65 34.04
C GLY A 118 -18.45 -13.01 32.54
N VAL A 119 -18.72 -14.28 32.22
CA VAL A 119 -18.74 -14.86 30.85
C VAL A 119 -19.60 -14.06 29.87
N ARG A 120 -20.75 -13.53 30.33
CA ARG A 120 -21.65 -12.70 29.51
C ARG A 120 -21.03 -11.38 29.05
N SER A 121 -20.16 -10.78 29.87
CA SER A 121 -19.49 -9.52 29.55
C SER A 121 -18.45 -9.73 28.45
N LEU A 122 -17.71 -10.83 28.53
CA LEU A 122 -16.68 -11.21 27.57
C LEU A 122 -17.26 -11.52 26.18
N THR A 123 -18.43 -12.16 26.11
CA THR A 123 -19.12 -12.39 24.83
C THR A 123 -19.57 -11.09 24.17
N ARG A 124 -20.12 -10.13 24.94
CA ARG A 124 -20.53 -8.82 24.39
C ARG A 124 -19.35 -8.03 23.85
N VAL A 125 -18.25 -8.00 24.61
CA VAL A 125 -17.02 -7.32 24.19
C VAL A 125 -16.43 -7.97 22.93
N GLY A 126 -16.46 -9.30 22.84
CA GLY A 126 -16.03 -10.02 21.63
C GLY A 126 -16.88 -9.73 20.39
N ILE A 127 -18.22 -9.65 20.55
CA ILE A 127 -19.14 -9.27 19.46
C ILE A 127 -18.88 -7.82 19.03
N ALA A 128 -18.79 -6.89 19.98
CA ALA A 128 -18.52 -5.48 19.69
C ALA A 128 -17.20 -5.30 18.95
N GLY A 129 -16.13 -5.99 19.36
CA GLY A 129 -14.83 -5.97 18.68
C GLY A 129 -14.89 -6.53 17.25
N ALA A 130 -15.59 -7.64 17.03
CA ALA A 130 -15.76 -8.21 15.70
C ALA A 130 -16.59 -7.32 14.78
N SER A 131 -17.69 -6.75 15.29
CA SER A 131 -18.52 -5.79 14.55
C SER A 131 -17.77 -4.52 14.20
N ALA A 132 -16.97 -3.98 15.13
CA ALA A 132 -16.12 -2.82 14.88
C ALA A 132 -15.07 -3.10 13.79
N ALA A 133 -14.43 -4.28 13.82
CA ALA A 133 -13.47 -4.65 12.79
C ALA A 133 -14.11 -4.81 11.41
N LEU A 134 -15.29 -5.42 11.33
CA LEU A 134 -16.06 -5.51 10.08
C LEU A 134 -16.50 -4.14 9.57
N ALA A 135 -16.92 -3.24 10.47
CA ALA A 135 -17.31 -1.88 10.12
C ALA A 135 -16.12 -1.07 9.60
N LEU A 136 -14.95 -1.16 10.24
CA LEU A 136 -13.71 -0.52 9.79
C LEU A 136 -13.24 -1.07 8.46
N ALA A 137 -13.31 -2.39 8.27
CA ALA A 137 -12.98 -3.01 7.00
C ALA A 137 -13.96 -2.60 5.89
N GLY A 138 -15.26 -2.50 6.19
CA GLY A 138 -16.27 -1.96 5.27
C GLY A 138 -16.06 -0.48 4.95
N LEU A 139 -15.67 0.32 5.94
CA LEU A 139 -15.32 1.72 5.76
C LEU A 139 -14.08 1.87 4.89
N TRP A 140 -13.04 1.06 5.10
CA TRP A 140 -11.85 1.01 4.25
C TRP A 140 -12.22 0.72 2.80
N LEU A 141 -13.02 -0.32 2.56
CA LEU A 141 -13.49 -0.68 1.21
C LEU A 141 -14.32 0.44 0.57
N LEU A 142 -15.19 1.09 1.34
CA LEU A 142 -16.00 2.21 0.87
C LEU A 142 -15.10 3.40 0.50
N THR A 143 -14.15 3.77 1.36
CA THR A 143 -13.20 4.85 1.06
C THR A 143 -12.36 4.55 -0.17
N ARG A 144 -12.08 3.27 -0.41
CA ARG A 144 -11.33 2.81 -1.58
C ARG A 144 -12.15 2.88 -2.86
N GLN A 145 -13.39 2.41 -2.85
CA GLN A 145 -14.31 2.53 -4.00
C GLN A 145 -14.61 3.98 -4.36
N LEU A 146 -14.60 4.87 -3.36
CA LEU A 146 -14.80 6.30 -3.56
C LEU A 146 -13.51 7.04 -3.94
N HIS A 147 -12.37 6.34 -4.08
CA HIS A 147 -11.05 6.92 -4.36
C HIS A 147 -10.65 8.03 -3.36
N LEU A 148 -11.24 8.01 -2.15
CA LEU A 148 -10.95 8.98 -1.09
C LEU A 148 -9.59 8.72 -0.44
N PHE A 149 -9.19 7.45 -0.43
CA PHE A 149 -7.90 6.93 0.00
C PHE A 149 -7.51 5.79 -0.95
N ASP A 150 -7.19 6.06 -2.23
CA ASP A 150 -6.52 4.99 -2.98
C ASP A 150 -5.20 4.68 -2.25
N PRO A 151 -4.91 3.40 -1.95
CA PRO A 151 -3.53 3.02 -1.71
C PRO A 151 -2.72 3.49 -2.91
N ASP A 152 -1.50 3.99 -2.65
CA ASP A 152 -0.63 4.51 -3.69
C ASP A 152 -0.71 3.56 -4.90
N PRO A 153 -1.26 4.01 -6.04
CA PRO A 153 -1.49 3.14 -7.20
C PRO A 153 -0.18 2.63 -7.80
N ARG A 154 0.96 3.18 -7.35
CA ARG A 154 2.29 2.58 -7.51
C ARG A 154 2.32 1.15 -6.93
N LEU A 155 1.61 0.84 -5.85
CA LEU A 155 1.80 -0.40 -5.10
C LEU A 155 0.90 -1.58 -5.54
N VAL A 156 -0.08 -1.36 -6.44
CA VAL A 156 -1.09 -2.40 -6.74
C VAL A 156 -1.31 -2.59 -8.24
N ALA A 157 -0.61 -3.57 -8.84
CA ALA A 157 -0.80 -3.97 -10.24
C ALA A 157 -2.17 -4.60 -10.53
N TYR A 158 -2.86 -5.06 -9.49
CA TYR A 158 -4.16 -5.73 -9.56
C TYR A 158 -5.19 -5.09 -8.62
N GLY A 159 -5.22 -3.75 -8.54
CA GLY A 159 -6.09 -2.98 -7.63
C GLY A 159 -7.45 -3.65 -7.39
N ASP A 160 -8.23 -3.81 -8.45
CA ASP A 160 -9.59 -4.34 -8.35
C ASP A 160 -9.68 -5.81 -7.88
N LEU A 161 -8.68 -6.65 -8.22
CA LEU A 161 -8.66 -8.07 -7.86
C LEU A 161 -8.14 -8.30 -6.44
N ALA A 162 -7.14 -7.53 -6.00
CA ALA A 162 -6.68 -7.51 -4.62
C ALA A 162 -7.82 -7.06 -3.68
N ASP A 163 -8.68 -6.18 -4.17
CA ASP A 163 -9.83 -5.63 -3.43
C ASP A 163 -10.90 -6.68 -3.31
N LEU A 164 -11.23 -7.33 -4.42
CA LEU A 164 -12.11 -8.48 -4.41
C LEU A 164 -11.59 -9.61 -3.50
N ALA A 165 -10.28 -9.87 -3.50
CA ALA A 165 -9.67 -10.89 -2.65
C ALA A 165 -9.76 -10.52 -1.17
N ALA A 166 -9.46 -9.26 -0.81
CA ALA A 166 -9.59 -8.75 0.55
C ALA A 166 -11.06 -8.76 1.03
N VAL A 167 -12.00 -8.34 0.16
CA VAL A 167 -13.46 -8.42 0.42
C VAL A 167 -13.90 -9.87 0.63
N GLY A 168 -13.50 -10.77 -0.28
CA GLY A 168 -13.81 -12.19 -0.20
C GLY A 168 -13.27 -12.82 1.08
N PHE A 169 -12.07 -12.43 1.50
CA PHE A 169 -11.46 -12.87 2.75
C PHE A 169 -12.23 -12.36 3.97
N LEU A 170 -12.60 -11.08 4.01
CA LEU A 170 -13.39 -10.50 5.10
C LEU A 170 -14.77 -11.14 5.20
N ALA A 171 -15.43 -11.39 4.06
CA ALA A 171 -16.71 -12.10 4.01
C ALA A 171 -16.58 -13.53 4.53
N LEU A 172 -15.53 -14.25 4.12
CA LEU A 172 -15.21 -15.58 4.65
C LEU A 172 -15.01 -15.52 6.17
N VAL A 173 -14.21 -14.59 6.68
CA VAL A 173 -13.99 -14.41 8.13
C VAL A 173 -15.30 -14.11 8.87
N ALA A 174 -16.18 -13.27 8.31
CA ALA A 174 -17.49 -12.96 8.89
C ALA A 174 -18.40 -14.20 8.97
N ILE A 175 -18.46 -14.99 7.90
CA ILE A 175 -19.23 -16.25 7.86
C ILE A 175 -18.72 -17.23 8.92
N LEU A 176 -17.40 -17.36 9.04
CA LEU A 176 -16.78 -18.22 10.03
C LEU A 176 -17.04 -17.75 11.46
N PHE A 177 -17.02 -16.44 11.69
CA PHE A 177 -17.38 -15.86 12.98
C PHE A 177 -18.85 -16.15 13.34
N ALA A 178 -19.78 -15.96 12.41
CA ALA A 178 -21.19 -16.29 12.61
C ALA A 178 -21.39 -17.77 12.93
N ARG A 179 -20.64 -18.66 12.28
CA ARG A 179 -20.65 -20.10 12.54
C ARG A 179 -20.12 -20.45 13.94
N VAL A 180 -19.02 -19.83 14.37
CA VAL A 180 -18.47 -20.01 15.73
C VAL A 180 -19.48 -19.56 16.78
N LEU A 181 -20.15 -18.42 16.57
CA LEU A 181 -21.22 -17.95 17.45
C LEU A 181 -22.39 -18.93 17.50
N PHE A 182 -22.81 -19.48 16.35
CA PHE A 182 -23.87 -20.48 16.29
C PHE A 182 -23.52 -21.74 17.07
N VAL A 183 -22.32 -22.30 16.87
CA VAL A 183 -21.85 -23.50 17.59
C VAL A 183 -21.74 -23.24 19.10
N ALA A 184 -21.18 -22.10 19.50
CA ALA A 184 -21.09 -21.71 20.90
C ALA A 184 -22.47 -21.56 21.56
N ARG A 185 -23.47 -21.07 20.81
CA ARG A 185 -24.84 -20.90 21.29
C ARG A 185 -25.60 -22.23 21.37
N THR A 186 -25.38 -23.15 20.42
CA THR A 186 -26.09 -24.43 20.35
C THR A 186 -25.42 -25.55 21.15
N ARG A 187 -24.20 -25.34 21.68
CA ARG A 187 -23.36 -26.37 22.34
C ARG A 187 -23.15 -27.60 21.46
N ALA A 188 -23.30 -27.48 20.14
CA ALA A 188 -23.13 -28.60 19.23
C ALA A 188 -21.66 -29.06 19.23
N PRO A 189 -21.37 -30.37 19.28
CA PRO A 189 -20.01 -30.86 19.20
C PRO A 189 -19.44 -30.52 17.80
N ALA A 190 -18.39 -29.69 17.78
CA ALA A 190 -17.70 -29.37 16.54
C ALA A 190 -16.92 -30.59 16.06
N SER A 191 -17.31 -31.19 14.93
CA SER A 191 -16.53 -32.28 14.35
C SER A 191 -15.19 -31.74 13.81
N LYS A 192 -14.11 -32.51 14.01
CA LYS A 192 -12.77 -32.14 13.49
C LYS A 192 -12.78 -31.91 11.98
N MET A 193 -13.59 -32.65 11.23
CA MET A 193 -13.80 -32.46 9.78
C MET A 193 -14.45 -31.11 9.42
N ALA A 194 -15.45 -30.67 10.19
CA ALA A 194 -16.11 -29.38 9.92
C ALA A 194 -15.16 -28.18 10.15
N SER A 195 -14.14 -28.38 10.99
CA SER A 195 -13.10 -27.39 11.31
C SER A 195 -12.00 -27.35 10.23
N LEU A 196 -11.57 -28.50 9.73
CA LEU A 196 -10.61 -28.59 8.61
C LEU A 196 -11.17 -28.00 7.30
N ALA A 197 -12.46 -28.22 7.02
CA ALA A 197 -13.15 -27.63 5.87
C ALA A 197 -13.22 -26.08 5.93
N VAL A 198 -13.00 -25.50 7.10
CA VAL A 198 -12.99 -24.05 7.34
C VAL A 198 -11.58 -23.47 7.23
N LEU A 199 -10.58 -24.19 7.75
CA LEU A 199 -9.19 -23.73 7.80
C LEU A 199 -8.52 -23.79 6.42
N ALA A 200 -8.83 -24.80 5.62
CA ALA A 200 -8.27 -24.94 4.28
C ALA A 200 -8.57 -23.74 3.34
N PRO A 201 -9.82 -23.26 3.19
CA PRO A 201 -10.09 -22.07 2.38
C PRO A 201 -9.52 -20.79 2.98
N LEU A 202 -9.38 -20.69 4.30
CA LEU A 202 -8.71 -19.56 4.97
C LEU A 202 -7.21 -19.51 4.65
N GLY A 203 -6.53 -20.65 4.75
CA GLY A 203 -5.12 -20.79 4.39
C GLY A 203 -4.89 -20.57 2.90
N LEU A 204 -5.77 -21.09 2.04
CA LEU A 204 -5.71 -20.85 0.60
C LEU A 204 -5.96 -19.38 0.26
N ALA A 205 -6.95 -18.74 0.88
CA ALA A 205 -7.22 -17.32 0.66
C ALA A 205 -6.07 -16.44 1.16
N ALA A 206 -5.42 -16.78 2.27
CA ALA A 206 -4.20 -16.10 2.73
C ALA A 206 -3.02 -16.30 1.76
N LEU A 207 -2.82 -17.52 1.25
CA LEU A 207 -1.81 -17.83 0.22
C LEU A 207 -2.08 -17.09 -1.09
N LEU A 208 -3.35 -17.00 -1.51
CA LEU A 208 -3.75 -16.24 -2.69
C LEU A 208 -3.52 -14.75 -2.47
N LEU A 209 -3.88 -14.20 -1.30
CA LEU A 209 -3.57 -12.81 -0.93
C LEU A 209 -2.07 -12.54 -1.02
N VAL A 210 -1.23 -13.40 -0.44
CA VAL A 210 0.24 -13.34 -0.57
C VAL A 210 0.68 -13.37 -2.04
N ALA A 211 0.09 -14.22 -2.88
CA ALA A 211 0.42 -14.28 -4.30
C ALA A 211 -0.06 -13.05 -5.10
N PHE A 212 -1.14 -12.40 -4.67
CA PHE A 212 -1.67 -11.16 -5.28
C PHE A 212 -0.95 -9.90 -4.76
N THR A 213 -0.34 -9.96 -3.58
CA THR A 213 0.37 -8.83 -2.94
C THR A 213 1.89 -8.91 -3.12
N LEU A 214 2.42 -10.05 -3.56
CA LEU A 214 3.80 -10.21 -3.98
C LEU A 214 3.96 -10.09 -5.50
N PRO A 215 4.94 -9.29 -5.97
CA PRO A 215 5.43 -8.03 -5.41
C PRO A 215 4.37 -6.93 -5.60
N ALA A 216 4.45 -5.83 -4.85
CA ALA A 216 3.92 -4.55 -5.33
C ALA A 216 4.72 -4.21 -6.59
N ARG A 217 4.06 -3.92 -7.70
CA ARG A 217 4.73 -3.90 -9.02
C ARG A 217 4.62 -2.53 -9.65
N GLY A 218 4.94 -1.48 -8.91
CA GLY A 218 4.86 -0.13 -9.45
C GLY A 218 5.60 0.87 -8.59
N GLY A 219 6.07 1.90 -9.27
CA GLY A 219 7.12 2.76 -8.79
C GLY A 219 8.10 3.02 -9.92
N GLN A 220 8.85 1.99 -10.33
CA GLN A 220 9.92 2.14 -11.33
C GLN A 220 10.02 1.06 -12.42
N ASN A 221 9.44 -0.13 -12.23
CA ASN A 221 9.60 -1.30 -13.13
C ASN A 221 11.07 -1.62 -13.45
N PRO A 222 11.90 -1.82 -12.42
CA PRO A 222 13.29 -2.21 -12.64
C PRO A 222 13.34 -3.46 -13.51
N ASP A 223 14.24 -3.45 -14.48
CA ASP A 223 14.45 -4.55 -15.45
C ASP A 223 13.19 -4.99 -16.22
N CYS A 224 12.17 -4.13 -16.29
CA CYS A 224 10.99 -4.35 -17.11
C CYS A 224 10.19 -5.60 -16.74
N ALA A 225 10.24 -6.00 -15.48
CA ALA A 225 9.68 -7.25 -14.98
C ALA A 225 8.16 -7.41 -15.23
N TYR A 226 7.40 -6.33 -15.34
CA TYR A 226 5.93 -6.41 -15.39
C TYR A 226 5.26 -5.54 -16.47
N GLY A 227 6.04 -5.03 -17.42
CA GLY A 227 5.52 -4.26 -18.52
C GLY A 227 6.63 -3.72 -19.40
N PRO A 228 6.28 -3.24 -20.61
CA PRO A 228 7.28 -2.85 -21.58
C PRO A 228 7.79 -1.41 -21.39
N ILE A 229 7.46 -0.75 -20.27
CA ILE A 229 7.89 0.61 -19.92
C ILE A 229 8.46 0.60 -18.51
N ARG A 230 9.64 1.18 -18.32
CA ARG A 230 10.22 1.44 -16.99
C ARG A 230 10.46 2.93 -16.75
N GLU A 231 10.50 3.30 -15.48
CA GLU A 231 10.95 4.61 -15.00
C GLU A 231 12.45 4.54 -14.71
N ASP A 232 13.21 5.53 -15.18
CA ASP A 232 14.67 5.55 -15.16
C ASP A 232 15.20 6.94 -14.72
N SER A 233 14.41 7.67 -13.91
CA SER A 233 14.82 8.96 -13.33
C SER A 233 15.81 8.79 -12.18
N GLY A 234 15.81 7.61 -11.54
CA GLY A 234 16.53 7.39 -10.29
C GLY A 234 15.91 8.14 -9.11
N LEU A 235 14.71 8.72 -9.26
CA LEU A 235 13.95 9.31 -8.17
C LEU A 235 13.28 8.21 -7.35
N SER A 236 13.65 8.12 -6.09
CA SER A 236 13.01 7.30 -5.06
C SER A 236 12.26 8.20 -4.06
N HIS A 237 11.35 7.60 -3.28
CA HIS A 237 10.76 8.26 -2.11
C HIS A 237 11.85 8.76 -1.14
N THR A 238 12.99 8.06 -1.07
CA THR A 238 14.14 8.38 -0.20
C THR A 238 14.87 9.67 -0.57
N THR A 239 14.70 10.16 -1.79
CA THR A 239 15.37 11.38 -2.24
C THR A 239 14.40 12.24 -3.03
N LEU A 240 13.52 12.95 -2.33
CA LEU A 240 12.58 13.86 -2.97
C LEU A 240 13.33 15.00 -3.67
N PRO A 241 12.97 15.33 -4.93
CA PRO A 241 13.51 16.51 -5.60
C PRO A 241 13.09 17.79 -4.85
N ALA A 242 13.90 18.84 -4.97
CA ALA A 242 13.56 20.13 -4.39
C ALA A 242 12.20 20.62 -4.92
N PRO A 243 11.32 21.18 -4.07
CA PRO A 243 10.04 21.72 -4.51
C PRO A 243 10.22 22.80 -5.58
N ILE A 244 9.30 22.83 -6.53
CA ILE A 244 9.30 23.77 -7.63
C ILE A 244 8.42 24.94 -7.26
N HIS A 245 9.05 26.10 -7.10
CA HIS A 245 8.35 27.36 -6.90
C HIS A 245 7.73 27.86 -8.21
N LEU A 246 6.49 28.30 -8.12
CA LEU A 246 5.69 28.91 -9.18
C LEU A 246 5.01 30.18 -8.65
N ALA A 247 5.04 31.28 -9.40
CA ALA A 247 4.15 32.40 -9.12
C ALA A 247 2.70 32.07 -9.55
N ALA A 248 1.73 32.79 -8.99
CA ALA A 248 0.35 32.69 -9.46
C ALA A 248 0.26 33.12 -10.93
N GLY A 249 -0.36 32.29 -11.77
CA GLY A 249 -0.44 32.47 -13.22
C GLY A 249 0.80 32.05 -14.01
N GLU A 250 1.94 31.78 -13.34
CA GLU A 250 3.17 31.32 -14.00
C GLU A 250 2.95 29.94 -14.62
N VAL A 251 3.41 29.80 -15.87
CA VAL A 251 3.42 28.52 -16.59
C VAL A 251 4.84 28.02 -16.67
N LYS A 252 5.07 26.78 -16.24
CA LYS A 252 6.39 26.16 -16.25
C LYS A 252 6.34 24.76 -16.82
N SER A 253 7.35 24.41 -17.60
CA SER A 253 7.56 23.06 -18.09
C SER A 253 8.54 22.35 -17.16
N VAL A 254 8.14 21.17 -16.66
CA VAL A 254 8.89 20.41 -15.68
C VAL A 254 8.99 18.97 -16.12
N VAL A 255 10.19 18.40 -16.05
CA VAL A 255 10.38 16.96 -16.22
C VAL A 255 9.97 16.26 -14.93
N VAL A 256 9.00 15.34 -15.04
CA VAL A 256 8.46 14.62 -13.86
C VAL A 256 8.78 13.13 -13.88
N LEU A 257 9.11 12.56 -15.04
CA LEU A 257 9.51 11.15 -15.18
C LEU A 257 10.55 11.03 -16.30
N LEU A 258 11.41 10.01 -16.23
CA LEU A 258 12.19 9.54 -17.37
C LEU A 258 11.74 8.13 -17.73
N LEU A 259 11.07 7.95 -18.86
CA LEU A 259 10.59 6.64 -19.30
C LEU A 259 11.62 5.95 -20.20
N ALA A 260 11.70 4.64 -20.15
CA ALA A 260 12.42 3.83 -21.12
C ALA A 260 11.55 2.66 -21.58
N ALA A 261 11.56 2.38 -22.89
CA ALA A 261 10.95 1.17 -23.42
C ALA A 261 11.84 -0.04 -23.14
N CYS A 262 11.18 -1.18 -23.00
CA CYS A 262 11.79 -2.45 -22.67
C CYS A 262 11.66 -3.43 -23.81
N GLY A 263 12.78 -4.06 -24.19
CA GLY A 263 12.80 -5.05 -25.27
C GLY A 263 12.79 -4.43 -26.67
N PRO A 264 12.71 -5.28 -27.71
CA PRO A 264 12.88 -4.87 -29.11
C PRO A 264 11.62 -4.24 -29.72
N ASP A 265 10.44 -4.47 -29.12
CA ASP A 265 9.17 -3.98 -29.65
C ASP A 265 8.95 -2.51 -29.25
N ARG A 266 8.37 -1.73 -30.17
CA ARG A 266 7.96 -0.36 -29.88
C ARG A 266 6.70 -0.35 -29.02
N VAL A 267 6.66 0.59 -28.07
CA VAL A 267 5.57 0.74 -27.13
C VAL A 267 4.85 2.06 -27.37
N ALA A 268 3.58 2.01 -27.73
CA ALA A 268 2.73 3.18 -27.85
C ALA A 268 2.15 3.55 -26.49
N ILE A 269 2.27 4.81 -26.09
CA ILE A 269 1.50 5.36 -24.96
C ILE A 269 0.06 5.61 -25.41
N THR A 270 -0.90 4.97 -24.75
CA THR A 270 -2.33 5.05 -25.11
C THR A 270 -3.15 5.92 -24.16
N SER A 271 -2.73 6.07 -22.90
CA SER A 271 -3.31 7.02 -21.95
C SER A 271 -2.23 7.56 -21.00
N PHE A 272 -2.52 8.70 -20.36
CA PHE A 272 -1.63 9.32 -19.39
C PHE A 272 -2.45 10.09 -18.35
N ASP A 273 -2.84 9.38 -17.30
CA ASP A 273 -3.77 9.87 -16.29
C ASP A 273 -3.00 10.23 -15.01
N LEU A 274 -3.22 11.43 -14.48
CA LEU A 274 -2.65 11.82 -13.19
C LEU A 274 -3.39 11.10 -12.08
N ILE A 275 -2.66 10.46 -11.17
CA ILE A 275 -3.27 9.76 -10.04
C ILE A 275 -3.08 10.58 -8.77
N GLN A 276 -4.22 10.99 -8.19
CA GLN A 276 -4.33 11.68 -6.91
C GLN A 276 -3.39 12.90 -6.75
N PRO A 277 -3.66 14.03 -7.44
CA PRO A 277 -3.02 15.28 -7.05
C PRO A 277 -3.42 15.64 -5.62
N LEU A 278 -2.47 15.65 -4.69
CA LEU A 278 -2.68 16.24 -3.37
C LEU A 278 -2.58 17.76 -3.52
N GLY A 279 -3.73 18.44 -3.52
CA GLY A 279 -3.83 19.90 -3.63
C GLY A 279 -4.55 20.36 -4.90
N ASN A 280 -4.81 21.67 -4.97
CA ASN A 280 -5.48 22.34 -6.09
C ASN A 280 -4.82 23.69 -6.41
N ALA A 281 -3.51 23.77 -6.18
CA ALA A 281 -2.71 24.97 -6.38
C ALA A 281 -2.27 25.15 -7.84
N ILE A 282 -2.23 24.09 -8.65
CA ILE A 282 -1.84 24.11 -10.06
C ILE A 282 -2.90 23.48 -10.97
N VAL A 283 -2.82 23.79 -12.26
CA VAL A 283 -3.50 23.08 -13.36
C VAL A 283 -2.45 22.48 -14.28
N LEU A 284 -2.63 21.22 -14.67
CA LEU A 284 -1.86 20.61 -15.75
C LEU A 284 -2.47 21.05 -17.09
N GLU A 285 -1.73 21.84 -17.86
CA GLU A 285 -2.17 22.29 -19.18
C GLU A 285 -1.86 21.28 -20.27
N ARG A 286 -0.71 20.60 -20.14
CA ARG A 286 -0.21 19.69 -21.16
C ARG A 286 0.74 18.66 -20.57
N ILE A 287 0.71 17.45 -21.13
CA ILE A 287 1.69 16.41 -20.87
C ILE A 287 2.30 16.01 -22.22
N THR A 288 3.62 16.10 -22.32
CA THR A 288 4.38 15.77 -23.53
C THR A 288 5.47 14.77 -23.20
N VAL A 289 5.80 13.91 -24.16
CA VAL A 289 6.97 13.04 -24.06
C VAL A 289 7.99 13.55 -25.05
N ASP A 290 9.09 14.08 -24.52
CA ASP A 290 10.16 14.61 -25.36
C ASP A 290 10.95 13.45 -25.99
N ARG A 291 11.17 13.56 -27.31
CA ARG A 291 11.98 12.62 -28.08
C ARG A 291 13.43 13.10 -28.24
N SER A 292 13.76 14.27 -27.73
CA SER A 292 15.13 14.75 -27.71
C SER A 292 15.97 13.79 -26.86
N ARG A 293 17.04 13.23 -27.46
CA ARG A 293 17.94 12.33 -26.73
C ARG A 293 18.55 13.10 -25.57
N VAL A 294 18.28 12.65 -24.34
CA VAL A 294 18.95 13.20 -23.16
C VAL A 294 20.40 12.72 -23.18
N SER A 295 21.30 13.58 -23.63
CA SER A 295 22.74 13.38 -23.49
C SER A 295 23.12 13.72 -22.05
N ARG A 296 23.28 12.70 -21.20
CA ARG A 296 23.65 12.75 -19.77
C ARG A 296 22.61 13.39 -18.83
N ALA A 297 22.53 12.81 -17.63
CA ALA A 297 21.49 13.03 -16.61
C ALA A 297 21.33 14.47 -16.08
N ASP A 298 22.26 15.39 -16.35
CA ASP A 298 22.35 16.60 -15.52
C ASP A 298 21.62 17.83 -16.04
N ARG A 299 21.20 17.92 -17.32
CA ARG A 299 20.53 19.15 -17.81
C ARG A 299 19.54 18.90 -18.95
N VAL A 300 18.41 18.28 -18.66
CA VAL A 300 17.21 18.53 -19.48
C VAL A 300 16.73 19.94 -19.12
N ARG A 301 17.18 20.95 -19.87
CA ARG A 301 16.48 22.24 -19.87
C ARG A 301 15.18 22.00 -20.63
N PRO A 302 14.00 22.21 -20.02
CA PRO A 302 12.76 22.11 -20.76
C PRO A 302 12.82 23.09 -21.94
N GLY A 303 12.80 22.57 -23.16
CA GLY A 303 12.51 23.38 -24.33
C GLY A 303 11.09 23.93 -24.23
N PRO A 304 10.75 25.04 -24.92
CA PRO A 304 9.44 25.65 -24.84
C PRO A 304 8.35 24.72 -25.40
N GLY A 305 7.78 23.85 -24.57
CA GLY A 305 6.49 23.16 -24.74
C GLY A 305 6.16 22.49 -26.08
N SER A 306 7.14 22.28 -26.97
CA SER A 306 6.92 21.95 -28.39
C SER A 306 6.96 20.44 -28.68
N GLY A 307 6.94 19.60 -27.65
CA GLY A 307 6.88 18.15 -27.81
C GLY A 307 5.49 17.67 -28.28
N PRO A 308 5.40 16.53 -28.96
CA PRO A 308 4.11 15.90 -29.24
C PRO A 308 3.40 15.53 -27.93
N PRO A 309 2.05 15.44 -27.93
CA PRO A 309 1.31 14.95 -26.76
C PRO A 309 1.84 13.58 -26.33
N ALA A 310 1.81 13.31 -25.02
CA ALA A 310 2.28 12.04 -24.46
C ALA A 310 1.55 10.85 -25.10
N VAL A 311 0.22 10.95 -25.25
CA VAL A 311 -0.61 9.94 -25.92
C VAL A 311 -0.27 9.88 -27.41
N GLY A 312 -0.09 8.66 -27.92
CA GLY A 312 0.35 8.39 -29.28
C GLY A 312 1.87 8.39 -29.47
N THR A 313 2.64 8.73 -28.43
CA THR A 313 4.10 8.64 -28.52
C THR A 313 4.56 7.18 -28.52
N LEU A 314 5.45 6.85 -29.46
CA LEU A 314 6.10 5.55 -29.57
C LEU A 314 7.45 5.60 -28.85
N LEU A 315 7.61 4.75 -27.85
CA LEU A 315 8.85 4.50 -27.14
C LEU A 315 9.58 3.33 -27.80
N ASP A 316 10.88 3.46 -27.98
CA ASP A 316 11.79 2.53 -28.65
C ASP A 316 13.05 2.37 -27.78
N ALA A 317 13.37 1.14 -27.38
CA ALA A 317 14.48 0.88 -26.46
C ALA A 317 15.83 1.38 -27.01
N SER A 318 15.98 1.46 -28.35
CA SER A 318 17.20 1.96 -28.99
C SER A 318 17.42 3.47 -28.82
N GLN A 319 16.38 4.22 -28.46
CA GLN A 319 16.44 5.68 -28.30
C GLN A 319 16.73 6.11 -26.86
N GLY A 320 16.74 5.17 -25.91
CA GLY A 320 17.11 5.41 -24.51
C GLY A 320 15.96 5.97 -23.68
N ARG A 321 16.23 7.07 -22.97
CA ARG A 321 15.32 7.69 -22.00
C ARG A 321 14.48 8.79 -22.65
N TYR A 322 13.20 8.83 -22.30
CA TYR A 322 12.20 9.76 -22.77
C TYR A 322 11.70 10.62 -21.61
N PRO A 323 12.06 11.91 -21.56
CA PRO A 323 11.53 12.82 -20.55
C PRO A 323 10.03 13.00 -20.71
N VAL A 324 9.28 12.76 -19.63
CA VAL A 324 7.90 13.21 -19.52
C VAL A 324 7.93 14.62 -18.97
N VAL A 325 7.49 15.56 -19.80
CA VAL A 325 7.40 16.97 -19.44
C VAL A 325 5.94 17.33 -19.22
N VAL A 326 5.63 17.86 -18.03
CA VAL A 326 4.34 18.47 -17.74
C VAL A 326 4.46 19.99 -17.84
N GLN A 327 3.47 20.61 -18.47
CA GLN A 327 3.27 22.05 -18.42
C GLN A 327 2.23 22.32 -17.35
N VAL A 328 2.65 23.03 -16.30
CA VAL A 328 1.83 23.36 -15.15
C VAL A 328 1.66 24.86 -15.06
N ARG A 329 0.44 25.30 -14.69
CA ARG A 329 0.14 26.70 -14.37
C ARG A 329 -0.17 26.83 -12.88
N GLY A 330 0.48 27.77 -12.19
CA GLY A 330 0.09 28.17 -10.84
C GLY A 330 -1.29 28.83 -10.84
N LEU A 331 -2.23 28.36 -10.02
CA LEU A 331 -3.56 28.96 -9.89
C LEU A 331 -3.66 29.88 -8.66
N LYS A 332 -3.38 29.32 -7.48
CA LYS A 332 -3.58 29.99 -6.19
C LYS A 332 -2.52 29.54 -5.21
N SER A 333 -2.31 30.36 -4.17
CA SER A 333 -1.37 30.02 -3.11
C SER A 333 -1.68 28.65 -2.50
N GLY A 334 -0.67 27.79 -2.45
CA GLY A 334 -0.78 26.44 -1.91
C GLY A 334 0.36 25.54 -2.36
N VAL A 335 0.41 24.36 -1.75
CA VAL A 335 1.33 23.28 -2.13
C VAL A 335 0.54 22.23 -2.90
N GLN A 336 1.13 21.69 -3.97
CA GLN A 336 0.56 20.57 -4.72
C GLN A 336 1.62 19.53 -5.04
N ALA A 337 1.35 18.26 -4.71
CA ALA A 337 2.21 17.15 -5.09
C ALA A 337 1.66 16.41 -6.32
N LEU A 338 2.54 16.16 -7.29
CA LEU A 338 2.33 15.21 -8.38
C LEU A 338 3.00 13.90 -8.01
N SER A 339 2.21 13.04 -7.38
CA SER A 339 2.70 11.77 -6.83
C SER A 339 2.90 10.75 -7.95
N ALA A 340 1.88 10.42 -8.72
CA ALA A 340 1.95 9.31 -9.66
C ALA A 340 1.20 9.57 -10.96
N PHE A 341 1.55 8.81 -11.99
CA PHE A 341 0.88 8.75 -13.28
C PHE A 341 0.49 7.32 -13.61
N LYS A 342 -0.72 7.13 -14.14
CA LYS A 342 -1.17 5.88 -14.77
C LYS A 342 -0.95 6.03 -16.26
N ILE A 343 -0.11 5.18 -16.82
CA ILE A 343 0.26 5.22 -18.24
C ILE A 343 -0.36 3.99 -18.90
N GLY A 344 -1.31 4.22 -19.80
CA GLY A 344 -1.79 3.19 -20.72
C GLY A 344 -0.74 2.92 -21.78
N TRP A 345 -0.55 1.66 -22.15
CA TRP A 345 0.41 1.25 -23.16
C TRP A 345 -0.14 0.17 -24.10
N ALA A 346 0.39 0.13 -25.32
CA ALA A 346 0.17 -0.95 -26.28
C ALA A 346 1.49 -1.29 -26.99
N ALA A 347 1.82 -2.57 -27.05
CA ALA A 347 2.99 -3.10 -27.72
C ALA A 347 2.61 -4.38 -28.47
N ARG A 348 2.73 -4.33 -29.81
CA ARG A 348 2.45 -5.45 -30.71
C ARG A 348 1.05 -6.08 -30.47
N ALA A 349 0.97 -7.17 -29.71
CA ALA A 349 -0.28 -7.90 -29.41
C ALA A 349 -0.74 -7.77 -27.95
N ALA A 350 -0.07 -6.96 -27.14
CA ALA A 350 -0.40 -6.74 -25.75
C ALA A 350 -0.73 -5.26 -25.50
N ALA A 351 -1.63 -5.02 -24.56
CA ALA A 351 -1.94 -3.69 -24.06
C ALA A 351 -2.21 -3.78 -22.56
N GLY A 352 -2.00 -2.67 -21.85
CA GLY A 352 -2.19 -2.61 -20.42
C GLY A 352 -2.06 -1.19 -19.89
N SER A 353 -1.96 -1.07 -18.57
CA SER A 353 -1.63 0.19 -17.92
C SER A 353 -0.64 -0.05 -16.78
N ILE A 354 0.20 0.93 -16.49
CA ILE A 354 1.23 0.87 -15.45
C ILE A 354 1.23 2.17 -14.63
N GLY A 355 1.37 2.06 -13.31
CA GLY A 355 1.52 3.20 -12.41
C GLY A 355 3.00 3.53 -12.16
N LEU A 356 3.41 4.77 -12.39
CA LEU A 356 4.79 5.24 -12.17
C LEU A 356 4.82 6.48 -11.26
N ALA A 357 5.88 6.59 -10.45
CA ALA A 357 6.06 7.62 -9.44
C ALA A 357 6.84 8.84 -9.96
N SER A 358 6.37 10.06 -9.70
CA SER A 358 6.99 11.31 -10.19
C SER A 358 7.58 12.22 -9.09
N PHE A 359 7.20 11.97 -7.83
CA PHE A 359 7.70 12.65 -6.61
C PHE A 359 7.90 14.17 -6.71
N THR A 360 7.10 14.88 -7.53
CA THR A 360 7.34 16.30 -7.79
C THR A 360 6.39 17.16 -6.97
N THR A 361 6.93 18.08 -6.16
CA THR A 361 6.12 19.02 -5.37
C THR A 361 6.20 20.42 -5.95
N PHE A 362 5.07 21.11 -6.01
CA PHE A 362 4.93 22.50 -6.44
C PHE A 362 4.50 23.37 -5.27
N CYS A 363 5.09 24.54 -5.15
CA CYS A 363 4.63 25.59 -4.24
C CYS A 363 4.27 26.81 -5.06
N VAL A 364 3.04 27.28 -4.89
CA VAL A 364 2.51 28.40 -5.67
C VAL A 364 2.41 29.64 -4.79
N ALA A 365 2.84 30.78 -5.31
CA ALA A 365 2.85 32.08 -4.64
C ALA A 365 3.56 32.02 -3.28
N ASP A 366 2.96 32.60 -2.23
CA ASP A 366 3.57 32.77 -0.90
C ASP A 366 3.47 31.50 -0.01
N ALA A 367 3.17 30.34 -0.59
CA ALA A 367 3.05 29.10 0.16
C ALA A 367 4.40 28.68 0.76
N LEU A 368 4.39 28.33 2.05
CA LEU A 368 5.52 27.70 2.72
C LEU A 368 5.77 26.32 2.11
N CYS A 369 6.90 26.17 1.40
CA CYS A 369 7.29 24.88 0.86
C CYS A 369 7.75 23.92 1.95
N PRO A 370 7.44 22.62 1.81
CA PRO A 370 8.13 21.60 2.59
C PRO A 370 9.63 21.66 2.24
N THR A 371 10.48 21.80 3.25
CA THR A 371 11.92 21.65 3.06
C THR A 371 12.23 20.19 2.79
N PRO A 372 13.03 19.85 1.77
CA PRO A 372 13.47 18.47 1.60
C PRO A 372 14.21 18.03 2.88
N PRO A 373 14.06 16.76 3.31
CA PRO A 373 14.75 16.26 4.49
C PRO A 373 16.26 16.48 4.34
N SER A 374 16.89 17.02 5.38
CA SER A 374 18.35 17.18 5.41
C SER A 374 18.98 15.80 5.37
N ARG A 375 19.77 15.51 4.33
CA ARG A 375 20.51 14.25 4.16
C ARG A 375 21.50 14.00 5.29
#